data_AF-A0A7V1RD22-F1
#
_entry.id   AF-A0A7V1RD22-F1
#
_cell.length_a   1.000
_cell.length_b   1.000
_cell.length_c   1.000
_cell.angle_alpha   90.00
_cell.angle_beta   90.00
_cell.angle_gamma   90.00
#
_symmetry.space_group_name_H-M   'P 1'
#
loop_
_entity.id
_entity.type
_entity.pdbx_description
1 polymer ?
#
loop_
_entity_poly.entity_id
_entity_poly.type
_entity_poly.pdbx_seq_one_letter_code
_entity_poly.pdbx_strand_id
1 'polypeptide(L)'
;MRTLLCLAAAAALAAAPLATSRAQNAPFAGGGQAATDPAVKKLEAAAAKLEKELKARPKDAALRNRVAEAYYQAGHTMMLSDKLGPRVKYRGALKHFRTALSLNPKHAKAAAEKKTIEDIYKSMGRPVPN
;
A
#
# COMPACT_ATOMS: atom_id res chain seq x y z
N MET A 1 13.06 78.26 24.63
CA MET A 1 14.13 77.68 25.49
C MET A 1 14.28 76.22 25.08
N ARG A 2 15.40 75.91 24.40
CA ARG A 2 16.52 75.08 24.91
C ARG A 2 16.22 73.58 24.80
N THR A 3 16.73 72.94 23.73
CA THR A 3 17.85 71.96 23.72
C THR A 3 17.42 70.60 24.27
N LEU A 4 17.62 69.46 23.62
CA LEU A 4 18.87 68.80 23.22
C LEU A 4 18.49 67.69 22.20
N LEU A 5 19.20 67.50 21.09
CA LEU A 5 20.50 66.82 20.93
C LEU A 5 20.41 65.28 21.04
N CYS A 6 21.18 64.63 20.15
CA CYS A 6 21.54 63.21 20.11
C CYS A 6 20.50 62.28 19.45
N LEU A 7 20.85 61.30 18.62
CA LEU A 7 22.14 60.68 18.36
C LEU A 7 22.06 59.97 17.00
N ALA A 8 23.17 59.97 16.26
CA ALA A 8 23.38 59.12 15.11
C ALA A 8 23.41 57.63 15.50
N ALA A 9 22.84 56.77 14.66
CA ALA A 9 23.14 55.34 14.60
C ALA A 9 22.94 54.89 13.15
N ALA A 10 24.02 54.80 12.37
CA ALA A 10 24.85 53.61 12.23
C ALA A 10 24.28 52.67 11.15
N ALA A 11 25.00 52.65 10.04
CA ALA A 11 24.83 51.74 8.92
C ALA A 11 24.97 50.28 9.36
N ALA A 12 24.09 49.41 8.86
CA ALA A 12 24.30 47.98 8.85
C ALA A 12 24.01 47.47 7.43
N LEU A 13 25.08 47.35 6.65
CA LEU A 13 25.10 46.66 5.37
C LEU A 13 25.03 45.15 5.65
N ALA A 14 23.82 44.58 5.72
CA ALA A 14 23.64 43.15 5.88
C ALA A 14 23.64 42.47 4.49
N ALA A 15 24.78 41.88 4.14
CA ALA A 15 24.91 40.95 3.03
C ALA A 15 24.33 39.58 3.39
N ALA A 16 23.41 39.05 2.57
CA ALA A 16 23.06 37.62 2.47
C ALA A 16 22.15 37.41 1.23
N PRO A 17 22.00 36.20 0.64
CA PRO A 17 22.67 34.92 0.90
C PRO A 17 23.18 34.21 -0.38
N LEU A 18 24.31 33.50 -0.32
CA LEU A 18 24.60 32.40 -1.23
C LEU A 18 24.83 31.13 -0.41
N ALA A 19 23.74 30.57 0.11
CA ALA A 19 23.73 29.22 0.63
C ALA A 19 23.70 28.26 -0.56
N THR A 20 24.87 27.78 -0.96
CA THR A 20 25.01 26.62 -1.84
C THR A 20 24.62 25.38 -1.04
N SER A 21 23.36 24.97 -1.15
CA SER A 21 22.86 23.70 -0.62
C SER A 21 23.28 22.56 -1.56
N ARG A 22 24.53 22.12 -1.46
CA ARG A 22 25.00 20.92 -2.17
C ARG A 22 24.79 19.69 -1.29
N ALA A 23 24.19 18.66 -1.91
CA ALA A 23 24.15 17.25 -1.49
C ALA A 23 23.19 16.88 -0.34
N GLN A 24 21.90 16.77 -0.66
CA GLN A 24 21.04 15.78 0.00
C GLN A 24 21.35 14.39 -0.57
N ASN A 25 22.41 13.75 -0.06
CA ASN A 25 22.43 12.29 0.00
C ASN A 25 21.63 11.89 1.23
N ALA A 26 20.32 11.73 1.06
CA ALA A 26 19.49 11.14 2.11
C ALA A 26 19.88 9.65 2.24
N PRO A 27 20.29 9.19 3.44
CA PRO A 27 20.55 7.79 3.67
C PRO A 27 19.25 7.01 3.53
N PHE A 28 19.35 5.86 2.87
CA PHE A 28 18.32 4.84 2.76
C PHE A 28 17.97 4.35 4.18
N ALA A 29 17.09 5.05 4.88
CA ALA A 29 16.59 4.66 6.19
C ALA A 29 15.55 3.55 6.00
N GLY A 30 16.05 2.31 5.92
CA GLY A 30 15.27 1.10 6.08
C GLY A 30 14.58 1.09 7.45
N GLY A 31 13.29 1.40 7.43
CA GLY A 31 12.43 1.42 8.61
C GLY A 31 10.97 1.68 8.23
N GLY A 32 10.53 1.13 7.10
CA GLY A 32 9.16 1.32 6.62
C GLY A 32 8.20 0.48 7.45
N GLN A 33 7.37 1.15 8.25
CA GLN A 33 6.09 0.59 8.70
C GLN A 33 5.43 -0.14 7.53
N ALA A 34 4.85 -1.31 7.79
CA ALA A 34 4.16 -2.09 6.77
C ALA A 34 3.20 -1.16 6.02
N ALA A 35 3.53 -0.81 4.77
CA ALA A 35 2.67 0.02 3.95
C ALA A 35 1.32 -0.69 3.86
N THR A 36 0.26 0.00 4.26
CA THR A 36 -1.10 -0.52 4.24
C THR A 36 -1.97 0.46 3.48
N ASP A 37 -2.86 -0.06 2.63
CA ASP A 37 -3.89 0.75 1.98
C ASP A 37 -5.20 0.63 2.77
N PRO A 38 -5.77 1.74 3.27
CA PRO A 38 -7.06 1.74 3.95
C PRO A 38 -8.18 1.06 3.15
N ALA A 39 -8.17 1.18 1.81
CA ALA A 39 -9.17 0.53 0.96
C ALA A 39 -9.06 -1.00 1.04
N VAL A 40 -7.83 -1.51 0.96
CA VAL A 40 -7.54 -2.94 1.15
C VAL A 40 -7.94 -3.39 2.54
N LYS A 41 -7.59 -2.63 3.59
CA LYS A 41 -7.94 -2.96 4.98
C LYS A 41 -9.45 -3.07 5.20
N LYS A 42 -10.23 -2.17 4.59
CA LYS A 42 -11.69 -2.21 4.65
C LYS A 42 -12.24 -3.48 3.99
N LEU A 43 -11.70 -3.86 2.83
CA LEU A 43 -12.11 -5.08 2.12
C LEU A 43 -11.68 -6.36 2.86
N GLU A 44 -10.48 -6.40 3.43
CA GLU A 44 -10.02 -7.49 4.29
C GLU A 44 -10.94 -7.67 5.50
N ALA A 45 -11.33 -6.58 6.16
CA ALA A 45 -12.25 -6.62 7.29
C ALA A 45 -13.65 -7.12 6.88
N ALA A 46 -14.14 -6.71 5.71
CA ALA A 46 -15.41 -7.21 5.16
C ALA A 46 -15.33 -8.71 4.84
N ALA A 47 -14.26 -9.17 4.20
CA ALA A 47 -14.02 -10.57 3.91
C ALA A 47 -13.96 -11.41 5.20
N ALA A 48 -13.28 -10.92 6.23
CA ALA A 48 -13.18 -11.61 7.52
C ALA A 48 -14.54 -11.72 8.24
N LYS A 49 -15.43 -10.72 8.12
CA LYS A 49 -16.80 -10.81 8.64
C LYS A 49 -17.59 -11.89 7.91
N LEU A 50 -17.58 -11.87 6.58
CA LEU A 50 -18.26 -12.90 5.78
C LEU A 50 -17.69 -14.30 6.03
N GLU A 51 -16.39 -14.43 6.26
CA GLU A 51 -15.77 -15.72 6.58
C GLU A 51 -16.24 -16.26 7.94
N LYS A 52 -16.45 -15.39 8.93
CA LYS A 52 -17.06 -15.79 10.21
C LYS A 52 -18.49 -16.29 10.01
N GLU A 53 -19.27 -15.61 9.18
CA GLU A 53 -20.62 -16.08 8.81
C GLU A 53 -20.57 -17.42 8.08
N LEU A 54 -19.60 -17.62 7.18
CA LEU A 54 -19.41 -18.88 6.47
C LEU A 54 -19.02 -20.01 7.41
N LYS A 55 -18.25 -19.74 8.47
CA LYS A 55 -17.94 -20.74 9.51
C LYS A 55 -19.19 -21.19 10.26
N ALA A 56 -20.15 -20.30 10.48
CA ALA A 56 -21.45 -20.65 11.05
C ALA A 56 -22.34 -21.41 10.04
N ARG A 57 -22.15 -21.20 8.74
CA ARG A 57 -22.95 -21.79 7.65
C ARG A 57 -22.07 -22.41 6.55
N PRO A 58 -21.28 -23.46 6.85
CA PRO A 58 -20.23 -23.95 5.93
C PRO A 58 -20.76 -24.58 4.65
N LYS A 59 -22.04 -24.98 4.64
CA LYS A 59 -22.73 -25.58 3.49
C LYS A 59 -23.39 -24.55 2.57
N ASP A 60 -23.36 -23.27 2.94
CA ASP A 60 -23.94 -22.22 2.12
C ASP A 60 -23.00 -21.84 0.96
N ALA A 61 -23.29 -22.40 -0.22
CA ALA A 61 -22.53 -22.13 -1.42
C ALA A 61 -22.60 -20.65 -1.86
N ALA A 62 -23.73 -19.98 -1.66
CA ALA A 62 -23.88 -18.57 -2.03
C ALA A 62 -23.00 -17.69 -1.13
N LEU A 63 -22.99 -17.94 0.18
CA LEU A 63 -22.11 -17.27 1.11
C LEU A 63 -20.63 -17.57 0.81
N ARG A 64 -20.29 -18.82 0.50
CA ARG A 64 -18.93 -19.21 0.10
C ARG A 64 -18.45 -18.40 -1.12
N ASN A 65 -19.31 -18.23 -2.11
CA ASN A 65 -19.01 -17.42 -3.29
C ASN A 65 -18.88 -15.93 -2.97
N ARG A 66 -19.68 -15.39 -2.04
CA ARG A 66 -19.54 -14.00 -1.57
C ARG A 66 -18.21 -13.78 -0.82
N VAL A 67 -17.80 -14.74 0.01
CA VAL A 67 -16.49 -14.68 0.68
C VAL A 67 -15.37 -14.73 -0.37
N ALA A 68 -15.50 -15.59 -1.38
CA ALA A 68 -14.54 -15.66 -2.48
C ALA A 68 -14.42 -14.33 -3.24
N GLU A 69 -15.54 -13.71 -3.63
CA GLU A 69 -15.54 -12.40 -4.29
C GLU A 69 -14.95 -11.32 -3.38
N ALA A 70 -15.26 -11.31 -2.08
CA ALA A 70 -14.69 -10.34 -1.14
C ALA A 70 -13.16 -10.46 -1.05
N TYR A 71 -12.62 -11.68 -1.03
CA TYR A 71 -11.18 -11.89 -1.10
C TYR A 71 -10.60 -11.48 -2.45
N TYR A 72 -11.28 -11.78 -3.57
CA TYR A 72 -10.88 -11.29 -4.88
C TYR A 72 -10.77 -9.76 -4.91
N GLN A 73 -11.79 -9.04 -4.41
CA GLN A 73 -11.80 -7.58 -4.39
C GLN A 73 -10.65 -7.00 -3.55
N ALA A 74 -10.36 -7.61 -2.39
CA ALA A 74 -9.21 -7.23 -1.56
C ALA A 74 -7.89 -7.41 -2.32
N GLY A 75 -7.70 -8.55 -2.99
CA GLY A 75 -6.51 -8.82 -3.81
C GLY A 75 -6.38 -7.88 -5.00
N HIS A 76 -7.47 -7.66 -5.73
CA HIS A 76 -7.52 -6.77 -6.88
C HIS A 76 -7.17 -5.33 -6.49
N THR A 77 -7.80 -4.81 -5.42
CA THR A 77 -7.52 -3.47 -4.90
C THR A 77 -6.08 -3.36 -4.41
N MET A 78 -5.54 -4.41 -3.80
CA MET A 78 -4.14 -4.44 -3.36
C MET A 78 -3.17 -4.38 -4.55
N MET A 79 -3.47 -5.09 -5.64
CA MET A 79 -2.67 -5.08 -6.86
C MET A 79 -2.63 -3.69 -7.52
N LEU A 80 -3.75 -2.98 -7.49
CA LEU A 80 -3.91 -1.64 -8.08
C LEU A 80 -3.49 -0.48 -7.14
N SER A 81 -3.08 -0.78 -5.91
CA SER A 81 -2.73 0.26 -4.95
C SER A 81 -1.37 0.91 -5.29
N ASP A 82 -1.40 2.23 -5.49
CA ASP A 82 -0.19 3.06 -5.62
C ASP A 82 0.51 3.31 -4.27
N LYS A 83 -0.17 3.02 -3.16
CA LYS A 83 0.37 3.18 -1.79
C LYS A 83 1.25 2.00 -1.38
N LEU A 84 1.23 0.91 -2.15
CA LEU A 84 1.94 -0.33 -1.84
C LEU A 84 3.09 -0.55 -2.80
N GLY A 85 4.29 -0.78 -2.24
CA GLY A 85 5.44 -1.18 -3.03
C GLY A 85 5.20 -2.52 -3.76
N PRO A 86 5.79 -2.75 -4.95
CA PRO A 86 5.59 -3.96 -5.77
C PRO A 86 5.70 -5.29 -5.01
N ARG A 87 6.67 -5.41 -4.10
CA ARG A 87 6.87 -6.62 -3.29
C ARG A 87 5.72 -6.91 -2.33
N VAL A 88 5.06 -5.87 -1.83
CA VAL A 88 3.93 -5.99 -0.90
C VAL A 88 2.65 -6.27 -1.68
N LYS A 89 2.37 -5.48 -2.73
CA LYS A 89 1.13 -5.63 -3.51
C LYS A 89 0.97 -7.00 -4.15
N TYR A 90 1.97 -7.48 -4.89
CA TYR A 90 1.83 -8.74 -5.63
C TYR A 90 1.80 -9.96 -4.71
N ARG A 91 2.64 -9.98 -3.66
CA ARG A 91 2.64 -11.07 -2.69
C ARG A 91 1.32 -11.15 -1.91
N GLY A 92 0.81 -10.00 -1.44
CA GLY A 92 -0.44 -9.97 -0.70
C GLY A 92 -1.66 -10.24 -1.59
N ALA A 93 -1.71 -9.67 -2.79
CA ALA A 93 -2.77 -9.96 -3.76
C ALA A 93 -2.82 -11.45 -4.12
N LEU A 94 -1.66 -12.08 -4.31
CA LEU A 94 -1.57 -13.51 -4.59
C LEU A 94 -2.18 -14.38 -3.47
N LYS A 95 -1.94 -14.00 -2.21
CA LYS A 95 -2.57 -14.66 -1.06
C LYS A 95 -4.09 -14.56 -1.13
N HIS A 96 -4.61 -13.37 -1.42
CA HIS A 96 -6.06 -13.16 -1.53
C HIS A 96 -6.69 -13.94 -2.69
N PHE A 97 -6.06 -13.97 -3.87
CA PHE A 97 -6.56 -14.77 -5.00
C PHE A 97 -6.55 -16.27 -4.72
N ARG A 98 -5.53 -16.77 -4.02
CA ARG A 98 -5.50 -18.18 -3.58
C ARG A 98 -6.65 -18.49 -2.63
N THR A 99 -6.96 -17.61 -1.68
CA THR A 99 -8.13 -17.77 -0.80
C THR A 99 -9.43 -17.70 -1.58
N ALA A 100 -9.57 -16.78 -2.53
CA ALA A 100 -10.75 -16.71 -3.39
C ALA A 100 -10.95 -18.02 -4.16
N LEU A 101 -9.89 -18.60 -4.72
CA LEU A 101 -9.94 -19.85 -5.48
C LEU A 101 -10.12 -21.10 -4.62
N SER A 102 -9.68 -21.10 -3.37
CA SER A 102 -9.95 -22.23 -2.45
C SER A 102 -11.42 -22.27 -2.03
N LEU A 103 -12.09 -21.12 -2.01
CA LEU A 103 -13.52 -20.99 -1.71
C LEU A 103 -14.38 -21.20 -2.96
N ASN A 104 -13.97 -20.65 -4.10
CA ASN A 104 -14.62 -20.80 -5.40
C ASN A 104 -13.58 -21.08 -6.49
N PRO A 105 -13.31 -22.36 -6.82
CA PRO A 105 -12.35 -22.73 -7.87
C PRO A 105 -12.70 -22.21 -9.27
N LYS A 106 -13.97 -21.85 -9.52
CA LYS A 106 -14.46 -21.34 -10.80
C LYS A 106 -14.39 -19.81 -10.91
N HIS A 107 -13.74 -19.14 -9.97
CA HIS A 107 -13.63 -17.68 -9.96
C HIS A 107 -12.64 -17.19 -11.04
N ALA A 108 -13.13 -16.99 -12.27
CA ALA A 108 -12.33 -16.68 -13.45
C ALA A 108 -11.38 -15.48 -13.27
N LYS A 109 -11.87 -14.36 -12.71
CA LYS A 109 -11.06 -13.15 -12.49
C LYS A 109 -9.86 -13.41 -11.55
N ALA A 110 -10.10 -14.07 -10.41
CA ALA A 110 -9.05 -14.44 -9.46
C ALA A 110 -8.03 -15.42 -10.07
N ALA A 111 -8.47 -16.38 -10.90
CA ALA A 111 -7.57 -17.28 -11.61
C ALA A 111 -6.67 -16.54 -12.60
N ALA A 112 -7.25 -15.62 -13.38
CA ALA A 112 -6.51 -14.81 -14.35
C ALA A 112 -5.49 -13.89 -13.65
N GLU A 113 -5.90 -13.12 -12.65
CA GLU A 113 -5.01 -12.19 -11.95
C GLU A 113 -3.94 -12.91 -11.12
N LYS A 114 -4.26 -14.07 -10.51
CA LYS A 114 -3.26 -14.97 -9.93
C LYS A 114 -2.20 -15.34 -10.97
N LYS A 115 -2.61 -15.83 -12.14
CA LYS A 115 -1.69 -16.25 -13.20
C LYS A 115 -0.80 -15.09 -13.66
N THR A 116 -1.37 -13.90 -13.85
CA THR A 116 -0.61 -12.69 -14.19
C THR A 116 0.49 -12.42 -13.18
N ILE A 117 0.19 -12.47 -11.88
CA ILE A 117 1.21 -12.27 -10.83
C ILE A 117 2.28 -13.38 -10.88
N GLU A 118 1.88 -14.63 -11.05
CA GLU A 118 2.82 -15.77 -11.14
C GLU A 118 3.75 -15.64 -12.35
N ASP A 119 3.24 -15.20 -13.50
CA ASP A 119 4.03 -14.97 -14.70
C ASP A 119 5.01 -13.80 -14.52
N ILE A 120 4.62 -12.74 -13.82
CA ILE A 120 5.53 -11.63 -13.45
C ILE A 120 6.68 -12.15 -12.58
N TYR A 121 6.41 -13.00 -11.59
CA TYR A 121 7.50 -13.60 -10.79
C TYR A 121 8.45 -14.44 -11.64
N LYS A 122 7.92 -15.26 -12.54
CA LYS A 122 8.72 -16.08 -13.46
C LYS A 122 9.57 -15.24 -14.40
N SER A 123 9.01 -14.17 -14.98
CA SER A 123 9.75 -13.28 -15.90
C SER A 123 10.87 -12.51 -15.20
N MET A 124 10.75 -12.28 -13.89
CA MET A 124 11.81 -11.73 -13.04
C MET A 124 12.88 -12.76 -12.62
N GLY A 125 12.76 -14.03 -13.04
CA GLY A 125 13.63 -15.11 -12.57
C GLY A 125 13.49 -15.40 -11.07
N ARG A 126 12.33 -15.07 -10.49
CA ARG A 126 12.06 -15.19 -9.05
C ARG A 126 11.08 -16.33 -8.78
N PRO A 127 11.24 -17.04 -7.65
CA PRO A 127 10.25 -18.03 -7.23
C PRO A 127 8.93 -17.34 -6.90
N VAL A 128 7.83 -17.97 -7.27
CA VAL A 128 6.49 -17.55 -6.87
C VAL A 128 6.37 -17.75 -5.35
N PRO A 129 6.06 -16.71 -4.57
CA PRO A 129 5.89 -16.84 -3.13
C PRO A 129 4.64 -17.67 -2.81
N ASN A 130 4.68 -18.47 -1.74
CA ASN A 130 3.54 -19.21 -1.20
C ASN A 130 2.66 -18.35 -0.29
#